data_AF-A0A6J7GE87-F1
#
_entry.id   AF-A0A6J7GE87-F1
#
_cell.length_a   1.000
_cell.length_b   1.000
_cell.length_c   1.000
_cell.angle_alpha   90.00
_cell.angle_beta   90.00
_cell.angle_gamma   90.00
#
_symmetry.space_group_name_H-M   'P 1'
#
loop_
_entity.id
_entity.type
_entity.pdbx_description
1 polymer ?
#
loop_
_entity_poly.entity_id
_entity_poly.type
_entity_poly.pdbx_seq_one_letter_code
_entity_poly.pdbx_strand_id
1 'polypeptide(L)'
;MKSLRTIALISVGALALIGVTFNSAQATTCAVTKNQNGTINGVLCANGQPNEKAKSYLRAATPAMMKLTAKPSITKIKTAMCTDSTTSKATSPMLDNAVTYLAAQFKWAKSTVNQTDALLVNGSYCK
;
A
#
# COMPACT_ATOMS: atom_id res chain seq x y z
N MET A 1 -14.79 -71.92 -33.18
CA MET A 1 -16.03 -72.12 -32.40
C MET A 1 -15.91 -71.16 -31.21
N LYS A 2 -16.34 -69.90 -31.28
CA LYS A 2 -17.68 -69.30 -31.09
C LYS A 2 -18.42 -69.78 -29.83
N SER A 3 -18.80 -68.79 -29.00
CA SER A 3 -19.57 -68.80 -27.72
C SER A 3 -18.75 -68.96 -26.43
N LEU A 4 -18.99 -68.26 -25.32
CA LEU A 4 -20.10 -67.38 -24.90
C LEU A 4 -19.59 -66.29 -23.94
N ARG A 5 -20.31 -65.16 -23.96
CA ARG A 5 -20.05 -63.92 -23.23
C ARG A 5 -20.38 -64.08 -21.74
N THR A 6 -19.54 -63.54 -20.85
CA THR A 6 -19.97 -63.16 -19.50
C THR A 6 -19.65 -61.68 -19.29
N ILE A 7 -20.73 -60.90 -19.25
CA ILE A 7 -20.75 -59.47 -18.98
C ILE A 7 -20.60 -59.32 -17.46
N ALA A 8 -19.45 -58.84 -17.00
CA ALA A 8 -19.33 -58.25 -15.67
C ALA A 8 -19.35 -56.73 -15.83
N LEU A 9 -20.53 -56.17 -15.56
CA LEU A 9 -20.79 -54.74 -15.42
C LEU A 9 -20.36 -54.30 -14.00
N ILE A 10 -20.03 -53.01 -13.87
CA ILE A 10 -19.86 -52.23 -12.62
C ILE A 10 -18.41 -52.28 -12.08
N SER A 11 -17.68 -51.19 -11.87
CA SER A 11 -18.05 -49.78 -11.65
C SER A 11 -17.02 -48.86 -12.31
N VAL A 12 -17.49 -47.77 -12.93
CA VAL A 12 -16.66 -46.61 -13.22
C VAL A 12 -16.42 -45.92 -11.88
N GLY A 13 -15.39 -46.36 -11.16
CA GLY A 13 -14.78 -45.55 -10.13
C GLY A 13 -14.19 -44.33 -10.82
N ALA A 14 -14.94 -43.23 -10.88
CA ALA A 14 -14.38 -41.95 -11.22
C ALA A 14 -13.30 -41.67 -10.18
N LEU A 15 -12.04 -41.90 -10.56
CA LEU A 15 -10.92 -41.24 -9.89
C LEU A 15 -11.14 -39.75 -10.10
N ALA A 16 -11.82 -39.13 -9.13
CA ALA A 16 -11.68 -37.72 -8.89
C ALA A 16 -10.22 -37.49 -8.55
N LEU A 17 -9.42 -37.20 -9.57
CA LEU A 17 -8.25 -36.36 -9.46
C LEU A 17 -8.74 -35.03 -8.89
N ILE A 18 -8.88 -34.98 -7.57
CA ILE A 18 -8.96 -33.73 -6.83
C ILE A 18 -7.56 -33.14 -6.98
N GLY A 19 -7.38 -32.46 -8.12
CA GLY A 19 -6.21 -31.68 -8.43
C GLY A 19 -5.94 -30.80 -7.23
N VAL A 20 -4.79 -31.07 -6.63
CA VAL A 20 -4.13 -30.33 -5.57
C VAL A 20 -4.50 -28.85 -5.67
N THR A 21 -5.07 -28.34 -4.60
CA THR A 21 -5.39 -26.93 -4.39
C THR A 21 -4.12 -26.10 -4.59
N PHE A 22 -3.90 -25.57 -5.79
CA PHE A 22 -2.83 -24.63 -6.02
C PHE A 22 -3.35 -23.22 -5.77
N ASN A 23 -2.91 -22.74 -4.61
CA ASN A 23 -2.70 -21.36 -4.25
C ASN A 23 -3.97 -20.52 -4.22
N SER A 24 -4.55 -20.44 -3.02
CA SER A 24 -5.07 -19.16 -2.54
C SER A 24 -4.00 -18.12 -2.90
N ALA A 25 -4.28 -17.29 -3.89
CA ALA A 25 -3.69 -15.97 -3.96
C ALA A 25 -4.13 -15.32 -2.65
N GLN A 26 -3.33 -15.51 -1.60
CA GLN A 26 -3.42 -14.72 -0.40
C GLN A 26 -3.18 -13.31 -0.92
N ALA A 27 -4.27 -12.59 -1.18
CA ALA A 27 -4.24 -11.16 -1.37
C ALA A 27 -3.52 -10.65 -0.13
N THR A 28 -2.21 -10.40 -0.25
CA THR A 28 -1.38 -9.95 0.86
C THR A 28 -2.09 -8.72 1.37
N THR A 29 -2.71 -8.86 2.53
CA THR A 29 -3.72 -7.92 2.98
C THR A 29 -3.01 -6.60 3.15
N CYS A 30 -3.30 -5.62 2.29
CA CYS A 30 -2.90 -4.24 2.53
C CYS A 30 -3.79 -3.69 3.66
N ALA A 31 -3.71 -4.33 4.83
CA ALA A 31 -4.39 -3.91 6.03
C ALA A 31 -3.69 -2.65 6.54
N VAL A 32 -4.51 -1.72 7.02
CA VAL A 32 -4.05 -0.47 7.59
C VAL A 32 -4.22 -0.57 9.10
N THR A 33 -3.17 -0.26 9.84
CA THR A 33 -3.24 -0.22 11.30
C THR A 33 -2.88 1.17 11.79
N LYS A 34 -3.79 1.80 12.54
CA LYS A 34 -3.54 3.10 13.17
C LYS A 34 -2.95 2.85 14.56
N ASN A 35 -1.76 3.37 14.80
CA ASN A 35 -1.09 3.28 16.09
C ASN A 35 -1.54 4.41 17.01
N GLN A 36 -1.31 4.25 18.31
CA GLN A 36 -1.68 5.23 19.34
C GLN A 36 -0.97 6.58 19.17
N ASN A 37 0.24 6.58 18.60
CA ASN A 37 0.99 7.79 18.25
C ASN A 37 0.50 8.46 16.94
N GLY A 38 -0.63 7.98 16.38
CA GLY A 38 -1.24 8.49 15.16
C GLY A 38 -0.55 8.08 13.86
N THR A 39 0.52 7.28 13.94
CA THR A 39 1.21 6.71 12.77
C THR A 39 0.33 5.63 12.14
N ILE A 40 0.42 5.48 10.82
CA ILE A 40 -0.35 4.49 10.08
C ILE A 40 0.63 3.47 9.52
N ASN A 41 0.48 2.20 9.93
CA ASN A 41 1.18 1.09 9.28
C ASN A 41 0.39 0.63 8.06
N GLY A 42 1.11 0.14 7.03
CA GLY A 42 0.50 -0.33 5.79
C GLY A 42 0.15 0.78 4.81
N VAL A 43 0.93 1.87 4.78
CA VAL A 43 0.80 2.93 3.77
C VAL A 43 1.07 2.41 2.36
N LEU A 44 2.00 1.45 2.25
CA LEU A 44 2.26 0.69 1.03
C LEU A 44 1.80 -0.75 1.23
N CYS A 45 1.33 -1.34 0.14
CA CYS A 45 1.15 -2.79 0.00
C CYS A 45 2.51 -3.49 -0.08
N ALA A 46 2.56 -4.81 0.14
CA ALA A 46 3.80 -5.59 0.06
C ALA A 46 4.49 -5.53 -1.32
N ASN A 47 3.74 -5.22 -2.37
CA ASN A 47 4.26 -4.98 -3.72
C ASN A 47 4.81 -3.54 -3.94
N GLY A 48 4.90 -2.73 -2.89
CA GLY A 48 5.37 -1.35 -2.93
C GLY A 48 4.39 -0.34 -3.55
N GLN A 49 3.16 -0.77 -3.88
CA GLN A 49 2.13 0.14 -4.39
C GLN A 49 1.43 0.86 -3.23
N PRO A 50 0.88 2.06 -3.47
CA PRO A 50 0.10 2.79 -2.48
C PRO A 50 -1.11 1.97 -2.02
N ASN A 51 -1.36 1.97 -0.72
CA ASN A 51 -2.55 1.34 -0.17
C ASN A 51 -3.74 2.31 -0.19
N GLU A 52 -4.71 2.08 -1.07
CA GLU A 52 -5.91 2.94 -1.17
C GLU A 52 -6.69 3.04 0.15
N LYS A 53 -6.61 2.05 1.04
CA LYS A 53 -7.24 2.12 2.36
C LYS A 53 -6.57 3.15 3.28
N ALA A 54 -5.28 3.42 3.10
CA ALA A 54 -4.54 4.42 3.89
C ALA A 54 -4.88 5.85 3.45
N LYS A 55 -5.29 6.04 2.21
CA LYS A 55 -5.53 7.35 1.58
C LYS A 55 -6.51 8.24 2.32
N SER A 56 -7.62 7.69 2.82
CA SER A 56 -8.63 8.46 3.55
C SER A 56 -8.06 9.02 4.86
N TYR A 57 -7.31 8.20 5.59
CA TYR A 57 -6.64 8.61 6.81
C TYR A 57 -5.56 9.65 6.55
N LEU A 58 -4.75 9.47 5.50
CA LEU A 58 -3.73 10.45 5.11
C LEU A 58 -4.34 11.77 4.68
N ARG A 59 -5.48 11.76 3.97
CA ARG A 59 -6.21 13.00 3.63
C ARG A 59 -6.70 13.75 4.86
N ALA A 60 -7.10 13.03 5.91
CA ALA A 60 -7.53 13.65 7.16
C ALA A 60 -6.35 14.18 7.99
N ALA A 61 -5.25 13.44 8.05
CA ALA A 61 -4.08 13.80 8.86
C ALA A 61 -3.18 14.86 8.19
N THR A 62 -3.02 14.78 6.87
CA THR A 62 -2.09 15.61 6.09
C THR A 62 -2.77 16.14 4.81
N PRO A 63 -3.79 16.99 4.95
CA PRO A 63 -4.63 17.43 3.83
C PRO A 63 -3.88 18.25 2.77
N ALA A 64 -2.89 19.06 3.14
CA ALA A 64 -2.10 19.85 2.20
C ALA A 64 -1.13 18.95 1.41
N MET A 65 -0.46 18.02 2.08
CA MET A 65 0.41 17.03 1.43
C MET A 65 -0.36 16.18 0.42
N MET A 66 -1.54 15.70 0.80
CA MET A 66 -2.36 14.83 -0.07
C MET A 66 -2.98 15.55 -1.28
N LYS A 67 -2.80 16.87 -1.41
CA LYS A 67 -3.15 17.66 -2.60
C LYS A 67 -1.99 17.80 -3.59
N LEU A 68 -0.78 17.38 -3.23
CA LEU A 68 0.37 17.43 -4.13
C LEU A 68 0.18 16.51 -5.33
N THR A 69 0.77 16.91 -6.46
CA THR A 69 0.67 16.20 -7.74
C THR A 69 1.93 15.40 -8.02
N ALA A 70 2.09 14.88 -9.25
CA ALA A 70 3.14 13.93 -9.56
C ALA A 70 4.57 14.50 -9.59
N LYS A 71 4.73 15.81 -9.78
CA LYS A 71 6.05 16.47 -9.87
C LYS A 71 6.06 17.77 -9.06
N PRO A 72 5.90 17.71 -7.73
CA PRO A 72 5.95 18.91 -6.92
C PRO A 72 7.40 19.38 -6.80
N SER A 73 7.60 20.70 -6.73
CA SER A 73 8.90 21.24 -6.32
C SER A 73 9.11 20.99 -4.81
N ILE A 74 10.37 20.97 -4.38
CA ILE A 74 10.71 20.83 -2.96
C ILE A 74 10.10 21.97 -2.13
N THR A 75 10.03 23.19 -2.66
CA THR A 75 9.34 24.30 -2.01
C THR A 75 7.86 23.98 -1.75
N LYS A 76 7.15 23.40 -2.73
CA LYS A 76 5.74 23.02 -2.55
C LYS A 76 5.56 21.92 -1.51
N ILE A 77 6.45 20.92 -1.52
CA ILE A 77 6.46 19.86 -0.50
C ILE A 77 6.67 20.48 0.88
N LYS A 78 7.69 21.31 1.05
CA LYS A 78 8.01 22.02 2.29
C LYS A 78 6.81 22.84 2.80
N THR A 79 6.20 23.64 1.93
CA THR A 79 5.01 24.45 2.28
C THR A 79 3.84 23.57 2.72
N ALA A 80 3.58 22.47 2.02
CA ALA A 80 2.50 21.55 2.37
C ALA A 80 2.76 20.86 3.73
N MET A 81 3.97 20.37 3.95
CA MET A 81 4.37 19.78 5.24
C MET A 81 4.22 20.78 6.39
N CYS A 82 4.67 22.03 6.20
CA CYS A 82 4.51 23.03 7.24
C CYS A 82 3.05 23.39 7.49
N THR A 83 2.25 23.49 6.43
CA THR A 83 0.81 23.74 6.54
C THR A 83 0.15 22.64 7.37
N ASP A 84 0.41 21.37 7.06
CA ASP A 84 -0.19 20.24 7.79
C ASP A 84 0.31 20.14 9.24
N SER A 85 1.59 20.44 9.48
CA SER A 85 2.14 20.45 10.84
C SER A 85 1.52 21.55 11.70
N THR A 86 1.32 22.75 11.14
CA THR A 86 0.80 23.91 11.88
C THR A 86 -0.72 23.86 12.06
N THR A 87 -1.46 23.51 11.00
CA THR A 87 -2.94 23.58 10.97
C THR A 87 -3.61 22.27 11.38
N SER A 88 -3.16 21.13 10.84
CA SER A 88 -3.71 19.80 11.16
C SER A 88 -2.99 19.11 12.31
N LYS A 89 -1.98 19.75 12.91
CA LYS A 89 -1.14 19.19 13.97
C LYS A 89 -0.48 17.87 13.56
N ALA A 90 -0.19 17.72 12.27
CA ALA A 90 0.48 16.53 11.75
C ALA A 90 1.88 16.40 12.37
N THR A 91 2.16 15.22 12.94
CA THR A 91 3.47 14.88 13.47
C THR A 91 4.41 14.44 12.34
N SER A 92 5.72 14.46 12.58
CA SER A 92 6.70 14.02 11.57
C SER A 92 6.44 12.60 11.04
N PRO A 93 6.05 11.59 11.85
CA PRO A 93 5.65 10.28 11.33
C PRO A 93 4.40 10.30 10.44
N MET A 94 3.44 11.20 10.68
CA MET A 94 2.28 11.35 9.80
C MET A 94 2.68 11.95 8.45
N LEU A 95 3.57 12.96 8.47
CA LEU A 95 4.12 13.57 7.26
C LEU A 95 4.94 12.56 6.45
N ASP A 96 5.78 11.76 7.11
CA ASP A 96 6.55 10.68 6.49
C ASP A 96 5.67 9.64 5.79
N ASN A 97 4.57 9.23 6.43
CA ASN A 97 3.57 8.36 5.81
C ASN A 97 2.97 8.99 4.55
N ALA A 98 2.66 10.29 4.56
CA ALA A 98 2.14 10.98 3.38
C ALA A 98 3.18 11.04 2.25
N VAL A 99 4.44 11.34 2.56
CA VAL A 99 5.56 11.34 1.61
C VAL A 99 5.71 9.96 0.98
N THR A 100 5.76 8.91 1.80
CA THR A 100 5.87 7.52 1.35
C THR A 100 4.74 7.13 0.41
N TYR A 101 3.49 7.46 0.77
CA TYR A 101 2.32 7.20 -0.09
C TYR A 101 2.44 7.92 -1.44
N LEU A 102 2.72 9.23 -1.43
CA LEU A 102 2.74 10.06 -2.63
C LEU A 102 3.93 9.72 -3.54
N ALA A 103 5.09 9.45 -2.96
CA ALA A 103 6.26 9.01 -3.71
C ALA A 103 6.00 7.68 -4.43
N ALA A 104 5.33 6.72 -3.79
CA ALA A 104 4.94 5.47 -4.41
C ALA A 104 3.84 5.65 -5.47
N GLN A 105 2.86 6.53 -5.22
CA GLN A 105 1.70 6.80 -6.09
C GLN A 105 2.14 7.47 -7.38
N PHE A 106 3.03 8.45 -7.28
CA PHE A 106 3.43 9.28 -8.39
C PHE A 106 4.83 8.98 -8.91
N LYS A 107 5.51 7.98 -8.35
CA LYS A 107 6.88 7.59 -8.70
C LYS A 107 7.82 8.80 -8.68
N TRP A 108 7.79 9.55 -7.57
CA TRP A 108 8.69 10.70 -7.40
C TRP A 108 10.15 10.26 -7.57
N ALA A 109 10.96 11.15 -8.15
CA ALA A 109 12.37 10.91 -8.32
C ALA A 109 13.06 10.72 -6.96
N LYS A 110 14.07 9.85 -6.90
CA LYS A 110 14.86 9.59 -5.68
C LYS A 110 15.44 10.89 -5.08
N SER A 111 15.85 11.83 -5.93
CA SER A 111 16.35 13.14 -5.48
C SER A 111 15.28 13.97 -4.76
N THR A 112 14.01 13.90 -5.18
CA THR A 112 12.89 14.57 -4.51
C THR A 112 12.61 13.92 -3.15
N VAL A 113 12.60 12.58 -3.10
CA VAL A 113 12.41 11.83 -1.86
C VAL A 113 13.52 12.16 -0.85
N ASN A 114 14.79 12.02 -1.24
CA ASN A 114 15.93 12.32 -0.36
C ASN A 114 15.92 13.75 0.20
N GLN A 115 15.56 14.74 -0.63
CA GLN A 115 15.46 16.13 -0.17
C GLN A 115 14.30 16.32 0.81
N THR A 116 13.19 15.61 0.60
CA THR A 116 12.03 15.63 1.51
C THR A 116 12.38 14.96 2.84
N ASP A 117 13.06 13.82 2.80
CA ASP A 117 13.54 13.12 3.99
C ASP A 117 14.49 13.98 4.81
N ALA A 118 15.39 14.72 4.14
CA ALA A 118 16.25 15.68 4.82
C ALA A 118 15.46 16.78 5.55
N LEU A 119 14.33 17.26 4.99
CA LEU A 119 13.45 18.22 5.68
C LEU A 119 12.81 17.60 6.92
N LEU A 120 12.36 16.34 6.84
CA LEU A 120 11.77 15.59 7.96
C LEU A 120 12.77 15.39 9.09
N VAL A 121 13.96 14.87 8.77
CA VAL A 121 15.03 14.57 9.74
C VAL A 121 15.52 15.83 10.44
N ASN A 122 15.70 16.93 9.69
CA ASN A 122 16.19 18.19 10.26
C ASN A 122 15.08 19.03 10.94
N GLY A 123 13.81 18.59 10.85
CA GLY A 123 12.66 19.37 11.31
C GLY A 123 12.60 20.76 10.66
N SER A 124 13.09 20.90 9.43
CA SER A 124 13.28 22.19 8.75
C SER A 124 12.15 22.52 7.76
N TYR A 125 11.05 21.76 7.79
CA TYR A 125 9.93 21.98 6.88
C TYR A 125 9.14 23.27 7.19
N CYS A 126 9.22 23.81 8.41
CA CYS A 126 8.61 25.10 8.80
C CYS A 126 9.59 26.26 9.01
N LYS A 127 10.88 26.04 8.75
CA LYS A 127 11.92 27.05 8.95
C LYS A 127 12.25 27.78 7.66
#